data_AF-A0A9W8E5E3-F1
#
_entry.id   AF-A0A9W8E5E3-F1
#
_cell.length_a   1.000
_cell.length_b   1.000
_cell.length_c   1.000
_cell.angle_alpha   90.00
_cell.angle_beta   90.00
_cell.angle_gamma   90.00
#
_symmetry.space_group_name_H-M   'P 1'
#
loop_
_entity.id
_entity.type
_entity.pdbx_description
1 polymer ?
#
loop_
_entity_poly.entity_id
_entity_poly.type
_entity_poly.pdbx_seq_one_letter_code
_entity_poly.pdbx_strand_id
1 'polypeptide(L)'
;MENHQRVSAIPILKEDNYKRWKTGIRAYLVVRGLWDIVDPENRMVKSEEETLNEHGTTKEVREAEVTMILNGYLSDEIVNSIDLSSLTPRETWNTLRSRFEKKTVVHVVDAMKKLRMDPDDEDPLERITRIRESGLVLRANKLNFDQEMILHYFAGLRYDPTNLKTQWYKVSMEEWNLDEFVAHIASTKPEPGSKRNPIEVINPRPSRRNIHVM
;
A
#
# COMPACT_ATOMS: atom_id res chain seq x y z
N MET A 1 37.11 -1.59 -12.74
CA MET A 1 36.59 -0.38 -12.05
C MET A 1 35.12 -0.62 -11.74
N GLU A 2 34.76 -0.32 -10.51
CA GLU A 2 33.65 -0.88 -9.76
C GLU A 2 32.27 -0.56 -10.35
N ASN A 3 31.41 -1.58 -10.40
CA ASN A 3 29.98 -1.40 -10.59
C ASN A 3 29.25 -2.12 -9.45
N HIS A 4 29.53 -1.68 -8.21
CA HIS A 4 28.75 -2.09 -7.05
C HIS A 4 27.47 -1.25 -7.02
N GLN A 5 26.44 -1.88 -7.55
CA GLN A 5 25.04 -1.52 -7.53
C GLN A 5 24.66 -0.86 -6.20
N ARG A 6 24.21 0.40 -6.27
CA ARG A 6 23.71 1.22 -5.17
C ARG A 6 22.76 0.40 -4.29
N VAL A 7 23.22 -0.04 -3.12
CA VAL A 7 22.33 -0.46 -2.03
C VAL A 7 21.50 0.77 -1.71
N SER A 8 20.21 0.77 -2.04
CA SER A 8 19.33 1.85 -1.64
C SER A 8 19.43 1.99 -0.12
N ALA A 9 19.81 3.16 0.38
CA ALA A 9 19.91 3.41 1.82
C ALA A 9 18.64 2.87 2.51
N ILE A 10 18.83 1.99 3.49
CA ILE A 10 17.73 1.42 4.26
C ILE A 10 17.05 2.61 4.97
N PRO A 11 15.76 2.88 4.72
CA PRO A 11 15.10 4.02 5.33
C PRO A 11 14.94 3.79 6.84
N ILE A 12 14.88 4.84 7.65
CA ILE A 12 14.42 4.74 9.03
C ILE A 12 12.95 4.33 9.04
N LEU A 13 12.57 3.35 9.87
CA LEU A 13 11.20 2.84 9.95
C LEU A 13 10.23 3.92 10.42
N LYS A 14 9.14 4.09 9.67
CA LYS A 14 7.97 4.92 9.97
C LYS A 14 6.70 4.16 9.62
N GLU A 15 5.54 4.67 10.02
CA GLU A 15 4.26 3.97 9.82
C GLU A 15 3.95 3.63 8.36
N ASP A 16 4.36 4.47 7.42
CA ASP A 16 4.03 4.38 6.00
C ASP A 16 5.05 3.60 5.15
N ASN A 17 6.24 3.30 5.71
CA ASN A 17 7.37 2.79 4.93
C ASN A 17 7.81 1.36 5.30
N TYR A 18 7.04 0.66 6.15
CA TYR A 18 7.39 -0.66 6.67
C TYR A 18 7.82 -1.66 5.58
N LYS A 19 7.15 -1.70 4.42
CA LYS A 19 7.53 -2.61 3.32
C LYS A 19 8.93 -2.34 2.77
N ARG A 20 9.29 -1.07 2.62
CA ARG A 20 10.59 -0.65 2.10
C ARG A 20 11.68 -0.92 3.14
N TRP A 21 11.41 -0.59 4.40
CA TRP A 21 12.27 -0.92 5.54
C TRP A 21 12.52 -2.43 5.65
N LYS A 22 11.45 -3.24 5.68
CA LYS A 22 11.50 -4.71 5.78
C LYS A 22 12.36 -5.32 4.67
N THR A 23 12.20 -4.83 3.44
CA THR A 23 12.97 -5.30 2.29
C THR A 23 14.46 -4.95 2.45
N GLY A 24 14.76 -3.72 2.86
CA GLY A 24 16.13 -3.26 3.10
C GLY A 24 16.84 -4.03 4.20
N ILE A 25 16.21 -4.16 5.38
CA ILE A 25 16.77 -4.91 6.51
C ILE A 25 16.97 -6.38 6.15
N ARG A 26 15.99 -7.02 5.50
CA ARG A 26 16.14 -8.42 5.07
C ARG A 26 17.33 -8.60 4.14
N ALA A 27 17.45 -7.76 3.11
CA ALA A 27 18.58 -7.84 2.17
C ALA A 27 19.92 -7.65 2.89
N TYR A 28 19.99 -6.70 3.82
CA TYR A 28 21.18 -6.43 4.63
C TYR A 28 21.58 -7.61 5.51
N LEU A 29 20.62 -8.20 6.24
CA LEU A 29 20.87 -9.37 7.09
C LEU A 29 21.22 -10.62 6.27
N VAL A 30 20.65 -10.81 5.08
CA VAL A 30 21.01 -11.92 4.19
C VAL A 30 22.45 -11.78 3.69
N VAL A 31 22.85 -10.60 3.22
CA VAL A 31 24.23 -10.34 2.75
C VAL A 31 25.25 -10.53 3.87
N ARG A 32 24.88 -10.20 5.12
CA ARG A 32 25.73 -10.42 6.30
C ARG A 32 25.66 -11.84 6.87
N GLY A 33 24.85 -12.73 6.29
CA GLY A 33 24.66 -14.07 6.82
C GLY A 33 24.08 -14.08 8.23
N LEU A 34 23.24 -13.11 8.58
CA LEU A 34 22.58 -12.94 9.90
C LEU A 34 21.08 -13.22 9.87
N TRP A 35 20.51 -13.51 8.69
CA TRP A 35 19.08 -13.72 8.52
C TRP A 35 18.53 -14.89 9.35
N ASP A 36 19.32 -15.93 9.58
CA ASP A 36 18.97 -17.09 10.41
C ASP A 36 18.72 -16.74 11.88
N ILE A 37 19.20 -15.59 12.35
CA ILE A 37 18.93 -15.11 13.72
C ILE A 37 17.46 -14.67 13.87
N VAL A 38 16.88 -14.05 12.84
CA VAL A 38 15.49 -13.55 12.88
C VAL A 38 14.48 -14.51 12.27
N ASP A 39 14.91 -15.38 11.35
CA ASP A 39 14.04 -16.33 10.65
C ASP A 39 14.79 -17.66 10.38
N PRO A 40 14.98 -18.50 11.42
CA PRO A 40 15.76 -19.73 11.33
C PRO A 40 15.12 -20.81 10.43
N GLU A 41 13.80 -20.76 10.23
CA GLU A 41 13.04 -21.69 9.40
C GLU A 41 13.21 -21.40 7.90
N ASN A 42 13.63 -20.18 7.56
CA ASN A 42 13.83 -19.72 6.20
C ASN A 42 15.33 -19.57 5.87
N ARG A 43 16.14 -20.50 6.41
CA ARG A 43 17.54 -20.67 6.00
C ARG A 43 17.54 -20.95 4.51
N MET A 44 17.93 -19.96 3.71
CA MET A 44 18.39 -20.23 2.35
C MET A 44 19.49 -21.28 2.48
N VAL A 45 19.27 -22.42 1.81
CA VAL A 45 20.09 -23.63 1.85
C VAL A 45 21.58 -23.26 1.92
N LYS A 46 22.23 -23.56 3.05
CA LYS A 46 23.69 -23.58 3.11
C LYS A 46 24.15 -24.90 2.49
N SER A 47 25.10 -24.84 1.56
CA SER A 47 25.86 -26.00 1.09
C SER A 47 26.55 -26.68 2.28
N GLU A 48 26.62 -28.01 2.24
CA GLU A 48 27.08 -28.89 3.34
C GLU A 48 28.54 -28.67 3.82
N GLU A 49 29.30 -27.74 3.24
CA GLU A 49 30.70 -27.51 3.61
C GLU A 49 30.94 -26.44 4.69
N GLU A 50 29.94 -25.67 5.13
CA GLU A 50 30.12 -24.69 6.20
C GLU A 50 29.65 -25.22 7.57
N THR A 51 30.29 -26.29 8.03
CA THR A 51 30.38 -26.65 9.46
C THR A 51 31.56 -25.95 10.14
N LEU A 52 32.06 -24.86 9.56
CA LEU A 52 33.09 -24.02 10.13
C LEU A 52 32.61 -22.57 10.18
N ASN A 53 32.60 -22.06 11.42
CA ASN A 53 32.44 -20.67 11.78
C ASN A 53 33.41 -19.79 10.98
N GLU A 54 32.98 -19.19 9.86
CA GLU A 54 33.88 -18.34 9.07
C GLU A 54 34.32 -17.05 9.79
N HIS A 55 33.79 -16.74 10.98
CA HIS A 55 34.24 -15.57 11.77
C HIS A 55 34.50 -15.82 13.26
N GLY A 56 34.42 -17.06 13.75
CA GLY A 56 34.67 -17.35 15.18
C GLY A 56 33.78 -16.56 16.17
N THR A 57 32.71 -15.93 15.70
CA THR A 57 31.80 -15.11 16.52
C THR A 57 30.71 -15.97 17.13
N THR A 58 30.51 -15.80 18.43
CA THR A 58 29.50 -16.57 19.17
C THR A 58 28.09 -16.14 18.75
N LYS A 59 27.10 -16.99 19.04
CA LYS A 59 25.69 -16.69 18.77
C LYS A 59 25.27 -15.36 19.40
N GLU A 60 25.75 -15.08 20.61
CA GLU A 60 25.45 -13.86 21.37
C GLU A 60 25.97 -12.61 20.64
N VAL A 61 27.16 -12.68 20.02
CA VAL A 61 27.71 -11.57 19.23
C VAL A 61 26.85 -11.30 18.00
N ARG A 62 26.42 -12.35 17.30
CA ARG A 62 25.54 -12.23 16.13
C ARG A 62 24.16 -11.67 16.50
N GLU A 63 23.60 -12.11 17.63
CA GLU A 63 22.34 -11.57 18.15
C GLU A 63 22.46 -10.09 18.53
N ALA A 64 23.56 -9.70 19.20
CA ALA A 64 23.82 -8.30 19.51
C ALA A 64 23.97 -7.44 18.25
N GLU A 65 24.66 -7.94 17.22
CA GLU A 65 24.79 -7.26 15.94
C GLU A 65 23.43 -7.04 15.27
N VAL A 66 22.57 -8.06 15.24
CA VAL A 66 21.22 -7.94 14.67
C VAL A 66 20.38 -6.94 15.47
N THR A 67 20.46 -6.96 16.81
CA THR A 67 19.78 -5.96 17.66
C THR A 67 20.24 -4.55 17.33
N MET A 68 21.55 -4.32 17.19
CA MET A 68 22.09 -3.01 16.80
C MET A 68 21.59 -2.58 15.43
N ILE A 69 21.57 -3.49 14.45
CA ILE A 69 21.05 -3.21 13.11
C ILE A 69 19.58 -2.84 13.20
N LEU A 70 18.73 -3.66 13.83
CA LEU A 70 17.31 -3.42 13.93
C LEU A 70 17.05 -2.05 14.57
N ASN A 71 17.62 -1.79 15.75
CA ASN A 71 17.42 -0.55 16.50
C ASN A 71 17.96 0.68 15.77
N GLY A 72 19.09 0.55 15.06
CA GLY A 72 19.69 1.64 14.29
C GLY A 72 18.83 2.15 13.13
N TYR A 73 17.82 1.38 12.71
CA TYR A 73 16.88 1.77 11.66
C TYR A 73 15.45 1.96 12.15
N LEU A 74 15.23 2.19 13.45
CA LEU A 74 13.92 2.57 14.00
C LEU A 74 13.85 4.07 14.22
N SER A 75 12.67 4.67 14.04
CA SER A 75 12.42 6.03 14.51
C SER A 75 12.17 6.04 16.02
N ASP A 76 12.43 7.17 16.66
CA ASP A 76 12.15 7.38 18.08
C ASP A 76 10.67 7.11 18.42
N GLU A 77 9.76 7.45 17.51
CA GLU A 77 8.32 7.15 17.65
C GLU A 77 8.06 5.65 17.81
N ILE A 78 8.70 4.82 16.98
CA ILE A 78 8.53 3.37 17.07
C ILE A 78 9.16 2.82 18.34
N VAL A 79 10.38 3.27 18.69
CA VAL A 79 11.09 2.88 19.90
C VAL A 79 10.29 3.23 21.16
N ASN A 80 9.67 4.42 21.20
CA ASN A 80 8.87 4.85 22.35
C ASN A 80 7.50 4.15 22.42
N SER A 81 6.99 3.64 21.29
CA SER A 81 5.66 3.02 21.22
C SER A 81 5.66 1.50 21.40
N ILE A 82 6.83 0.88 21.48
CA ILE A 82 7.01 -0.56 21.67
C ILE A 82 8.19 -0.77 22.60
N ASP A 83 7.99 -1.49 23.70
CA ASP A 83 9.12 -1.92 24.51
C ASP A 83 9.91 -3.02 23.76
N LEU A 84 10.98 -2.61 23.10
CA LEU A 84 11.90 -3.49 22.38
C LEU A 84 13.13 -3.87 23.22
N SER A 85 13.30 -3.24 24.38
CA SER A 85 14.55 -3.32 25.17
C SER A 85 14.81 -4.71 25.76
N SER A 86 13.75 -5.48 25.96
CA SER A 86 13.79 -6.84 26.52
C SER A 86 13.66 -7.94 25.48
N LEU A 87 13.50 -7.59 24.20
CA LEU A 87 13.20 -8.54 23.14
C LEU A 87 14.47 -9.07 22.48
N THR A 88 14.47 -10.37 22.18
CA THR A 88 15.45 -10.96 21.26
C THR A 88 15.31 -10.35 19.86
N PRO A 89 16.33 -10.48 18.99
CA PRO A 89 16.21 -10.01 17.61
C PRO A 89 15.01 -10.61 16.86
N ARG A 90 14.73 -11.90 17.07
CA ARG A 90 13.59 -12.60 16.49
C ARG A 90 12.26 -12.03 16.99
N GLU A 91 12.13 -11.79 18.29
CA GLU A 91 10.93 -11.20 18.88
C GLU A 91 10.72 -9.75 18.44
N THR A 92 11.80 -8.96 18.35
CA THR A 92 11.77 -7.60 17.81
C THR A 92 11.23 -7.60 16.39
N TRP A 93 11.82 -8.44 15.52
CA TRP A 93 11.38 -8.57 14.13
C TRP A 93 9.91 -9.00 14.02
N ASN A 94 9.48 -9.98 14.82
CA ASN A 94 8.11 -10.48 14.82
C ASN A 94 7.11 -9.48 15.38
N THR A 95 7.49 -8.71 16.40
CA THR A 95 6.66 -7.64 16.98
C THR A 95 6.43 -6.53 15.96
N LEU A 96 7.49 -6.08 15.28
CA LEU A 96 7.39 -5.10 14.20
C LEU A 96 6.53 -5.66 13.06
N ARG A 97 6.78 -6.90 12.62
CA ARG A 97 5.98 -7.60 11.61
C ARG A 97 4.50 -7.62 11.97
N SER A 98 4.17 -8.11 13.16
CA SER A 98 2.80 -8.18 13.67
C SER A 98 2.14 -6.80 13.69
N ARG A 99 2.82 -5.76 14.19
CA ARG A 99 2.27 -4.40 14.26
C ARG A 99 1.90 -3.86 12.89
N PHE A 100 2.82 -3.89 11.94
CA PHE A 100 2.63 -3.23 10.65
C PHE A 100 1.83 -4.09 9.66
N GLU A 101 1.94 -5.42 9.72
CA GLU A 101 1.13 -6.31 8.87
C GLU A 101 -0.30 -6.43 9.37
N LYS A 102 -0.57 -6.42 10.69
CA LYS A 102 -1.95 -6.37 11.20
C LYS A 102 -2.62 -5.04 10.92
N LYS A 103 -1.92 -3.90 11.14
CA LYS A 103 -2.43 -2.58 10.74
C LYS A 103 -2.77 -2.55 9.25
N THR A 104 -1.93 -3.15 8.41
CA THR A 104 -2.19 -3.27 6.96
C THR A 104 -3.50 -3.99 6.68
N VAL A 105 -3.75 -5.16 7.29
CA VAL A 105 -4.98 -5.92 7.08
C VAL A 105 -6.21 -5.17 7.60
N VAL A 106 -6.12 -4.58 8.80
CA VAL A 106 -7.23 -3.79 9.39
C VAL A 106 -7.57 -2.59 8.51
N HIS A 107 -6.58 -1.82 8.07
CA HIS A 107 -6.81 -0.68 7.18
C HIS A 107 -7.40 -1.09 5.82
N VAL A 108 -6.98 -2.23 5.26
CA VAL A 108 -7.56 -2.78 4.03
C VAL A 108 -9.02 -3.21 4.24
N VAL A 109 -9.32 -3.90 5.34
CA VAL A 109 -10.68 -4.33 5.68
C VAL A 109 -11.59 -3.13 5.94
N ASP A 110 -11.11 -2.11 6.65
CA ASP A 110 -11.89 -0.90 6.93
C ASP A 110 -12.12 -0.07 5.66
N ALA A 111 -11.12 0.04 4.78
CA ALA A 111 -11.29 0.64 3.45
C ALA A 111 -12.36 -0.12 2.64
N MET A 112 -12.33 -1.46 2.64
CA MET A 112 -13.34 -2.28 1.96
C MET A 112 -14.74 -2.14 2.58
N LYS A 113 -14.85 -2.02 3.91
CA LYS A 113 -16.13 -1.78 4.60
C LYS A 113 -16.71 -0.40 4.26
N LYS A 114 -15.88 0.64 4.24
CA LYS A 114 -16.28 2.00 3.85
C LYS A 114 -16.82 2.05 2.41
N LEU A 115 -16.30 1.20 1.52
CA LEU A 115 -16.82 1.05 0.15
C LEU A 115 -18.17 0.30 0.08
N ARG A 116 -18.56 -0.43 1.12
CA ARG A 116 -19.83 -1.20 1.19
C ARG A 116 -20.98 -0.45 1.86
N MET A 117 -20.77 0.74 2.41
CA MET A 117 -21.82 1.49 3.12
C MET A 117 -22.93 1.93 2.16
N ASP A 118 -24.18 1.88 2.65
CA ASP A 118 -25.40 2.09 1.87
C ASP A 118 -25.47 3.52 1.30
N PRO A 119 -25.69 3.68 -0.01
CA PRO A 119 -25.64 4.97 -0.70
C PRO A 119 -26.83 5.91 -0.47
N ASP A 120 -27.85 5.54 0.30
CA ASP A 120 -29.12 6.30 0.26
C ASP A 120 -29.09 7.69 0.94
N ASP A 121 -28.06 8.06 1.74
CA ASP A 121 -28.04 9.35 2.48
C ASP A 121 -26.73 10.17 2.39
N GLU A 122 -25.77 9.79 1.56
CA GLU A 122 -24.45 10.45 1.53
C GLU A 122 -24.30 11.43 0.37
N ASP A 123 -23.79 12.63 0.66
CA ASP A 123 -23.45 13.65 -0.32
C ASP A 123 -22.45 13.09 -1.39
N PRO A 124 -22.68 13.32 -2.69
CA PRO A 124 -21.80 12.81 -3.75
C PRO A 124 -20.32 13.24 -3.63
N LEU A 125 -20.02 14.39 -3.02
CA LEU A 125 -18.64 14.87 -2.79
C LEU A 125 -18.01 14.19 -1.56
N GLU A 126 -18.76 13.95 -0.50
CA GLU A 126 -18.29 13.14 0.63
C GLU A 126 -17.98 11.71 0.19
N ARG A 127 -18.85 11.15 -0.67
CA ARG A 127 -18.66 9.81 -1.24
C ARG A 127 -17.39 9.70 -2.09
N ILE A 128 -17.16 10.61 -3.03
CA ILE A 128 -15.96 10.55 -3.89
C ILE A 128 -14.68 10.74 -3.06
N THR A 129 -14.74 11.56 -2.00
CA THR A 129 -13.63 11.75 -1.05
C THR A 129 -13.32 10.45 -0.31
N ARG A 130 -14.34 9.78 0.25
CA ARG A 130 -14.20 8.50 0.95
C ARG A 130 -13.65 7.38 0.05
N ILE A 131 -14.12 7.31 -1.20
CA ILE A 131 -13.63 6.34 -2.19
C ILE A 131 -12.16 6.62 -2.51
N ARG A 132 -11.77 7.89 -2.71
CA ARG A 132 -10.38 8.27 -2.94
C ARG A 132 -9.47 7.87 -1.78
N GLU A 133 -9.87 8.18 -0.55
CA GLU A 133 -9.10 7.82 0.65
C GLU A 133 -8.93 6.30 0.79
N SER A 134 -10.01 5.54 0.56
CA SER A 134 -9.97 4.08 0.57
C SER A 134 -9.06 3.53 -0.52
N GLY A 135 -9.08 4.14 -1.71
CA GLY A 135 -8.20 3.80 -2.82
C GLY A 135 -6.72 4.05 -2.56
N LEU A 136 -6.38 5.12 -1.84
CA LEU A 136 -4.99 5.38 -1.43
C LEU A 136 -4.48 4.29 -0.48
N VAL A 137 -5.30 3.84 0.48
CA VAL A 137 -4.96 2.75 1.40
C VAL A 137 -4.76 1.43 0.66
N LEU A 138 -5.61 1.11 -0.32
CA LEU A 138 -5.49 -0.10 -1.12
C LEU A 138 -4.26 -0.07 -2.03
N ARG A 139 -3.99 1.06 -2.70
CA ARG A 139 -2.82 1.24 -3.58
C ARG A 139 -1.49 1.21 -2.83
N ALA A 140 -1.42 1.82 -1.63
CA ALA A 140 -0.28 1.64 -0.71
C ALA A 140 -0.04 0.16 -0.36
N ASN A 141 -1.09 -0.65 -0.51
CA ASN A 141 -1.05 -2.09 -0.32
C ASN A 141 -0.86 -2.94 -1.57
N LYS A 142 -0.53 -2.32 -2.71
CA LYS A 142 -0.41 -2.97 -4.03
C LYS A 142 -1.70 -3.65 -4.49
N LEU A 143 -2.83 -3.23 -3.94
CA LEU A 143 -4.15 -3.63 -4.38
C LEU A 143 -4.69 -2.51 -5.26
N ASN A 144 -4.84 -2.78 -6.55
CA ASN A 144 -5.44 -1.83 -7.48
C ASN A 144 -6.89 -2.25 -7.71
N PHE A 145 -7.80 -1.38 -7.29
CA PHE A 145 -9.24 -1.55 -7.45
C PHE A 145 -9.85 -0.28 -8.06
N ASP A 146 -9.07 0.48 -8.84
CA ASP A 146 -9.50 1.78 -9.36
C ASP A 146 -10.81 1.66 -10.14
N GLN A 147 -10.96 0.61 -10.96
CA GLN A 147 -12.18 0.34 -11.72
C GLN A 147 -13.36 -0.06 -10.82
N GLU A 148 -13.14 -0.96 -9.87
CA GLU A 148 -14.17 -1.40 -8.92
C GLU A 148 -14.63 -0.24 -8.02
N MET A 149 -13.72 0.65 -7.64
CA MET A 149 -14.03 1.85 -6.86
C MET A 149 -14.84 2.88 -7.66
N ILE A 150 -14.52 3.06 -8.93
CA ILE A 150 -15.32 3.89 -9.84
C ILE A 150 -16.73 3.28 -9.99
N LEU A 151 -16.83 1.97 -10.20
CA LEU A 151 -18.13 1.27 -10.28
C LEU A 151 -18.93 1.38 -8.98
N HIS A 152 -18.28 1.30 -7.81
CA HIS A 152 -18.92 1.50 -6.51
C HIS A 152 -19.52 2.90 -6.36
N TYR A 153 -18.84 3.96 -6.86
CA TYR A 153 -19.40 5.31 -6.87
C TYR A 153 -20.73 5.38 -7.64
N PHE A 154 -20.78 4.79 -8.84
CA PHE A 154 -21.97 4.79 -9.68
C PHE A 154 -23.09 3.91 -9.17
N ALA A 155 -22.77 2.74 -8.60
CA ALA A 155 -23.76 1.87 -7.96
C ALA A 155 -24.55 2.66 -6.90
N GLY A 156 -23.88 3.56 -6.18
CA GLY A 156 -24.52 4.42 -5.21
C GLY A 156 -25.36 5.59 -5.78
N LEU A 157 -25.25 5.90 -7.06
CA LEU A 157 -26.06 6.94 -7.70
C LEU A 157 -27.34 6.37 -8.35
N ARG A 158 -27.77 5.17 -7.93
CA ARG A 158 -28.85 4.38 -8.54
C ARG A 158 -28.57 4.11 -10.03
N TYR A 159 -27.45 3.44 -10.27
CA TYR A 159 -27.04 2.94 -11.58
C TYR A 159 -28.17 2.13 -12.24
N ASP A 160 -28.71 2.64 -13.34
CA ASP A 160 -29.58 1.88 -14.23
C ASP A 160 -28.73 1.26 -15.35
N PRO A 161 -28.51 -0.07 -15.36
CA PRO A 161 -27.73 -0.76 -16.40
C PRO A 161 -28.38 -0.73 -17.79
N THR A 162 -29.66 -0.38 -17.88
CA THR A 162 -30.41 -0.33 -19.14
C THR A 162 -30.37 1.04 -19.82
N ASN A 163 -29.88 2.06 -19.11
CA ASN A 163 -29.72 3.39 -19.67
C ASN A 163 -28.46 3.47 -20.57
N LEU A 164 -28.64 3.91 -21.80
CA LEU A 164 -27.56 4.01 -22.80
C LEU A 164 -26.44 4.97 -22.38
N LYS A 165 -26.74 6.02 -21.59
CA LYS A 165 -25.71 6.92 -21.05
C LYS A 165 -24.81 6.21 -20.04
N THR A 166 -25.37 5.38 -19.15
CA THR A 166 -24.60 4.61 -18.16
C THR A 166 -23.77 3.49 -18.80
N GLN A 167 -24.25 2.88 -19.88
CA GLN A 167 -23.43 1.95 -20.68
C GLN A 167 -22.26 2.65 -21.39
N TRP A 168 -22.48 3.86 -21.91
CA TRP A 168 -21.41 4.68 -22.52
C TRP A 168 -20.38 5.16 -21.50
N TYR A 169 -20.81 5.51 -20.29
CA TYR A 169 -19.89 5.79 -19.19
C TYR A 169 -19.07 4.56 -18.83
N LYS A 170 -19.68 3.36 -18.74
CA LYS A 170 -18.95 2.11 -18.46
C LYS A 170 -17.77 1.90 -19.44
N VAL A 171 -18.01 2.08 -20.73
CA VAL A 171 -16.97 1.95 -21.78
C VAL A 171 -15.91 3.06 -21.68
N SER A 172 -16.30 4.29 -21.34
CA SER A 172 -15.38 5.42 -21.18
C SER A 172 -14.55 5.34 -19.89
N MET A 173 -15.04 4.61 -18.89
CA MET A 173 -14.46 4.49 -17.55
C MET A 173 -13.38 3.41 -17.44
N GLU A 174 -13.41 2.38 -18.30
CA GLU A 174 -12.34 1.37 -18.39
C GLU A 174 -10.96 1.99 -18.67
N GLU A 175 -10.93 3.21 -19.21
CA GLU A 175 -9.70 3.94 -19.53
C GLU A 175 -9.26 4.92 -18.41
N TRP A 176 -10.02 5.07 -17.33
CA TRP A 176 -9.75 6.04 -16.27
C TRP A 176 -9.13 5.36 -15.05
N ASN A 177 -8.11 5.99 -14.46
CA ASN A 177 -7.70 5.66 -13.09
C ASN A 177 -8.51 6.49 -12.07
N LEU A 178 -8.46 6.08 -10.80
CA LEU A 178 -9.27 6.72 -9.75
C LEU A 178 -8.95 8.22 -9.61
N ASP A 179 -7.70 8.64 -9.78
CA ASP A 179 -7.31 10.04 -9.60
C ASP A 179 -7.85 10.91 -10.75
N GLU A 180 -7.79 10.42 -11.99
CA GLU A 180 -8.41 11.06 -13.15
C GLU A 180 -9.93 11.19 -12.97
N PHE A 181 -10.57 10.15 -12.44
CA PHE A 181 -12.00 10.17 -12.14
C PHE A 181 -12.38 11.20 -11.08
N VAL A 182 -11.68 11.19 -9.95
CA VAL A 182 -11.91 12.16 -8.87
C VAL A 182 -11.71 13.59 -9.37
N ALA A 183 -10.66 13.85 -10.15
CA ALA A 183 -10.38 15.17 -10.71
C ALA A 183 -11.51 15.64 -11.64
N HIS A 184 -12.06 14.74 -12.45
CA HIS A 184 -13.19 15.05 -13.31
C HIS A 184 -14.45 15.40 -12.51
N ILE A 185 -14.83 14.55 -11.54
CA ILE A 185 -16.01 14.80 -10.70
C ILE A 185 -15.90 16.12 -9.94
N ALA A 186 -14.71 16.46 -9.43
CA ALA A 186 -14.45 17.73 -8.77
C ALA A 186 -14.57 18.94 -9.71
N SER A 187 -14.29 18.75 -11.01
CA SER A 187 -14.43 19.79 -12.03
C SER A 187 -15.87 20.00 -12.51
N THR A 188 -16.74 18.99 -12.36
CA THR A 188 -18.14 19.00 -12.82
C THR A 188 -19.13 19.48 -11.75
N LYS A 189 -18.71 20.35 -10.81
CA LYS A 189 -19.56 20.81 -9.69
C LYS A 189 -20.98 21.16 -10.16
N PRO A 190 -22.04 20.55 -9.59
CA PRO A 190 -23.38 21.07 -9.79
C PRO A 190 -23.49 22.43 -9.09
N GLU A 191 -24.14 23.40 -9.73
CA GLU A 191 -24.38 24.71 -9.13
C GLU A 191 -25.09 24.55 -7.77
N PRO A 192 -24.70 25.34 -6.75
CA PRO A 192 -25.34 25.28 -5.45
C PRO A 192 -26.84 25.59 -5.58
N GLY A 193 -27.68 24.59 -5.28
CA GLY A 193 -29.15 24.65 -5.42
C GLY A 193 -29.74 23.79 -6.56
N SER A 194 -28.90 23.17 -7.40
CA SER A 194 -29.37 22.29 -8.48
C SER A 194 -29.76 20.90 -7.94
N LYS A 195 -31.03 20.50 -8.13
CA LYS A 195 -31.53 19.14 -7.87
C LYS A 195 -31.19 18.15 -9.01
N ARG A 196 -30.33 18.52 -9.96
CA ARG A 196 -30.01 17.65 -11.11
C ARG A 196 -29.19 16.45 -10.63
N ASN A 197 -29.51 15.29 -11.20
CA ASN A 197 -28.83 14.05 -10.93
C ASN A 197 -27.34 14.20 -11.36
N PRO A 198 -26.34 13.98 -10.50
CA PRO A 198 -24.92 14.20 -10.82
C PRO A 198 -24.45 13.51 -12.10
N ILE A 199 -25.09 12.39 -12.47
CA ILE A 199 -24.86 11.63 -13.70
C ILE A 199 -25.13 12.46 -14.98
N GLU A 200 -26.01 13.46 -14.91
CA GLU A 200 -26.34 14.33 -16.04
C GLU A 200 -25.30 15.43 -16.31
N VAL A 201 -24.40 15.70 -15.35
CA VAL A 201 -23.41 16.79 -15.42
C VAL A 201 -22.03 16.28 -15.82
N ILE A 202 -21.76 14.98 -15.65
CA ILE A 202 -20.52 14.33 -16.05
C ILE A 202 -20.45 14.33 -17.58
N ASN A 203 -19.39 14.87 -18.19
CA ASN A 203 -19.20 14.82 -19.65
C ASN A 203 -18.12 13.78 -19.96
N PRO A 204 -18.38 12.78 -20.83
CA PRO A 204 -17.37 11.78 -21.16
C PRO A 204 -16.14 12.42 -21.81
N ARG A 205 -14.96 11.84 -21.52
CA ARG A 205 -13.68 12.25 -22.11
C ARG A 205 -13.79 12.16 -23.64
N PRO A 206 -13.33 13.15 -24.42
CA PRO A 206 -13.18 12.96 -25.85
C PRO A 206 -12.18 11.82 -26.09
N SER A 207 -12.59 10.83 -26.88
CA SER A 207 -11.80 9.62 -27.15
C SER A 207 -10.41 9.99 -27.67
N ARG A 208 -9.35 9.41 -27.07
CA ARG A 208 -7.97 9.59 -27.55
C ARG A 208 -7.72 8.92 -28.91
N ARG A 209 -8.68 8.16 -29.44
CA ARG A 209 -8.60 7.52 -30.76
C ARG A 209 -9.20 8.42 -31.83
N ASN A 210 -8.51 9.49 -32.18
CA ASN A 210 -8.62 10.13 -33.50
C ASN A 210 -7.42 11.05 -33.71
N ILE A 211 -6.24 10.45 -33.83
CA ILE A 211 -5.17 11.03 -34.64
C ILE A 211 -5.10 10.16 -35.88
N HIS A 212 -6.00 10.42 -36.83
CA HIS A 212 -5.74 10.04 -38.22
C HIS A 212 -4.68 11.02 -38.71
N VAL A 213 -3.45 10.54 -38.82
CA VAL A 213 -2.40 11.21 -39.58
C VAL A 213 -2.84 11.13 -41.03
N MET A 214 -3.23 12.27 -41.59
CA MET A 214 -3.17 12.55 -43.02
C MET A 214 -1.96 13.44 -43.29
#